data_AF-A0A2J6T7N8-F1
#
_entry.id   AF-A0A2J6T7N8-F1
#
_cell.length_a   1.000
_cell.length_b   1.000
_cell.length_c   1.000
_cell.angle_alpha   90.00
_cell.angle_beta   90.00
_cell.angle_gamma   90.00
#
_symmetry.space_group_name_H-M   'P 1'
#
loop_
_entity.id
_entity.type
_entity.pdbx_description
1 polymer ?
#
loop_
_entity_poly.entity_id
_entity_poly.type
_entity_poly.pdbx_seq_one_letter_code
_entity_poly.pdbx_strand_id
1 'polypeptide(L)'
;MSQLYACKDQLCEDYQDLHSLGEIIKHLRTKHKLSFIRRPQSLGISDSHGHVWYCFHYETKRGKDHRSFQSDKAIWDHLNDRHDYQLDKIKLEE
;
A
#
# COMPACT_ATOMS: atom_id res chain seq x y z
N MET A 1 0.18 -18.19 -11.17
CA MET A 1 1.10 -18.25 -10.03
C MET A 1 0.62 -17.20 -9.04
N SER A 2 0.26 -17.61 -7.83
CA SER A 2 -0.21 -16.69 -6.78
C SER A 2 1.02 -16.12 -6.11
N GLN A 3 1.32 -14.85 -6.34
CA GLN A 3 2.50 -14.19 -5.80
C GLN A 3 2.33 -14.05 -4.27
N LEU A 4 3.23 -14.66 -3.52
CA LEU A 4 3.23 -14.59 -2.05
C LEU A 4 4.08 -13.42 -1.60
N TYR A 5 3.55 -12.66 -0.64
CA TYR A 5 4.22 -11.51 -0.07
C TYR A 5 4.33 -11.69 1.44
N ALA A 6 5.55 -11.58 1.98
CA ALA A 6 5.80 -11.76 3.42
C ALA A 6 6.43 -10.51 4.03
N CYS A 7 5.89 -9.92 5.11
CA CYS A 7 6.55 -8.83 5.82
C CYS A 7 7.52 -9.37 6.87
N LYS A 8 8.85 -9.23 6.68
CA LYS A 8 9.87 -9.67 7.67
C LYS A 8 10.22 -8.61 8.72
N ASP A 9 9.40 -7.59 8.90
CA ASP A 9 9.70 -6.57 9.89
C ASP A 9 9.50 -7.09 11.31
N GLN A 10 10.38 -6.70 12.25
CA GLN A 10 10.30 -7.15 13.65
C GLN A 10 8.99 -6.75 14.34
N LEU A 11 8.28 -5.74 13.81
CA LEU A 11 6.96 -5.34 14.28
C LEU A 11 5.83 -6.30 13.88
N CYS A 12 6.11 -7.28 13.02
CA CYS A 12 5.17 -8.30 12.58
C CYS A 12 5.54 -9.65 13.20
N GLU A 13 5.11 -9.87 14.45
CA GLU A 13 5.37 -11.12 15.18
C GLU A 13 4.69 -12.35 14.56
N ASP A 14 3.64 -12.14 13.77
CA ASP A 14 2.99 -13.17 12.96
C ASP A 14 3.41 -13.00 11.51
N TYR A 15 4.07 -14.02 10.96
CA TYR A 15 4.15 -14.23 9.51
C TYR A 15 2.73 -14.30 8.97
N GLN A 16 2.20 -13.17 8.50
CA GLN A 16 0.97 -13.18 7.73
C GLN A 16 1.33 -13.50 6.29
N ASP A 17 0.89 -14.65 5.82
CA ASP A 17 0.85 -14.95 4.39
C ASP A 17 -0.12 -13.96 3.74
N LEU A 18 0.42 -12.99 3.00
CA LEU A 18 -0.36 -12.00 2.27
C LEU A 18 -0.41 -12.46 0.82
N HIS A 19 -1.62 -12.71 0.32
CA HIS A 19 -1.83 -13.33 -0.99
C HIS A 19 -2.08 -12.30 -2.09
N SER A 20 -2.03 -11.00 -1.77
CA SER A 20 -2.23 -9.91 -2.74
C SER A 20 -1.55 -8.60 -2.33
N LEU A 21 -1.23 -7.76 -3.32
CA LEU A 21 -0.72 -6.39 -3.10
C LEU A 21 -1.65 -5.58 -2.19
N GLY A 22 -2.96 -5.66 -2.43
CA GLY A 22 -3.95 -4.96 -1.61
C GLY A 22 -3.88 -5.34 -0.13
N GLU A 23 -3.65 -6.62 0.18
CA GLU A 23 -3.47 -7.08 1.57
C GLU A 23 -2.19 -6.53 2.19
N ILE A 24 -1.09 -6.45 1.45
CA ILE A 24 0.14 -5.85 1.95
C ILE A 24 -0.04 -4.36 2.21
N ILE A 25 -0.64 -3.62 1.29
CA ILE A 25 -0.85 -2.18 1.47
C ILE A 25 -1.74 -1.94 2.69
N LYS A 26 -2.76 -2.79 2.90
CA LYS A 26 -3.59 -2.78 4.12
C LYS A 26 -2.75 -3.09 5.35
N HIS A 27 -1.88 -4.10 5.30
CA HIS A 27 -1.00 -4.49 6.39
C HIS A 27 -0.02 -3.36 6.75
N LEU A 28 0.65 -2.74 5.77
CA LEU A 28 1.51 -1.58 5.98
C LEU A 28 0.73 -0.43 6.64
N ARG A 29 -0.48 -0.13 6.13
CA ARG A 29 -1.34 0.89 6.72
C ARG A 29 -1.68 0.62 8.20
N THR A 30 -1.99 -0.62 8.57
CA THR A 30 -2.48 -0.94 9.92
C THR A 30 -1.35 -1.30 10.89
N LYS A 31 -0.41 -2.14 10.50
CA LYS A 31 0.68 -2.66 11.34
C LYS A 31 1.87 -1.72 11.40
N HIS A 32 2.27 -1.16 10.26
CA HIS A 32 3.36 -0.17 10.20
C HIS A 32 2.88 1.28 10.42
N LYS A 33 1.60 1.45 10.78
CA LYS A 33 0.97 2.73 11.10
C LYS A 33 1.16 3.78 10.00
N LEU A 34 1.14 3.38 8.73
CA LEU A 34 1.17 4.30 7.58
C LEU A 34 -0.19 5.01 7.41
N SER A 35 -0.50 5.90 8.36
CA SER A 35 -1.77 6.62 8.46
C SER A 35 -2.04 7.57 7.29
N PHE A 36 -0.99 7.90 6.53
CA PHE A 36 -1.07 8.67 5.30
C PHE A 36 -1.60 7.85 4.11
N ILE A 37 -1.62 6.52 4.21
CA ILE A 37 -2.28 5.66 3.22
C ILE A 37 -3.74 5.48 3.64
N ARG A 38 -4.66 5.83 2.75
CA ARG A 38 -6.10 5.66 2.98
C ARG A 38 -6.77 4.97 1.81
N ARG A 39 -7.98 4.49 2.08
CA ARG A 39 -8.90 3.94 1.10
C ARG A 39 -10.21 4.72 1.15
N PRO A 40 -10.91 4.86 0.02
CA PRO A 40 -12.28 5.38 0.04
C PRO A 40 -13.26 4.38 0.67
N GLN A 41 -13.03 3.08 0.46
CA GLN A 41 -13.92 2.01 0.92
C GLN A 41 -13.14 0.77 1.42
N SER A 42 -13.73 -0.42 1.23
CA SER A 42 -13.13 -1.73 1.48
C SER A 42 -12.04 -2.08 0.46
N LEU A 43 -11.31 -3.18 0.72
CA LEU A 43 -10.22 -3.62 -0.16
C LEU A 43 -10.77 -3.91 -1.57
N GLY A 44 -10.11 -3.36 -2.59
CA GLY A 44 -10.51 -3.54 -3.99
C GLY A 44 -11.76 -2.77 -4.43
N ILE A 45 -12.39 -1.97 -3.56
CA ILE A 45 -13.57 -1.17 -3.92
C ILE A 45 -13.19 0.27 -4.21
N SER A 46 -13.55 0.77 -5.38
CA SER A 46 -13.27 2.13 -5.82
C SER A 46 -14.30 3.17 -5.33
N ASP A 47 -13.89 4.43 -5.25
CA ASP A 47 -14.81 5.56 -5.15
C ASP A 47 -15.56 5.82 -6.47
N SER A 48 -16.41 6.86 -6.49
CA SER A 48 -17.14 7.31 -7.68
C SER A 48 -16.24 7.79 -8.83
N HIS A 49 -14.94 7.98 -8.58
CA HIS A 49 -13.94 8.39 -9.55
C HIS A 49 -13.00 7.23 -9.97
N GLY A 50 -13.26 6.00 -9.49
CA GLY A 50 -12.45 4.83 -9.79
C GLY A 50 -11.18 4.70 -8.94
N HIS A 51 -10.98 5.51 -7.89
CA HIS A 51 -9.83 5.41 -7.01
C HIS A 51 -10.05 4.37 -5.91
N VAL A 52 -9.05 3.51 -5.67
CA VAL A 52 -9.05 2.49 -4.60
C VAL A 52 -8.11 2.85 -3.45
N TRP A 53 -7.15 3.73 -3.69
CA TRP A 53 -6.19 4.17 -2.68
C TRP A 53 -5.84 5.65 -2.79
N TYR A 54 -5.43 6.22 -1.66
CA TYR A 54 -4.91 7.59 -1.55
C TYR A 54 -3.62 7.61 -0.72
N CYS A 55 -2.68 8.47 -1.13
CA CYS A 55 -1.49 8.83 -0.35
C CYS A 55 -1.56 10.31 0.02
N PHE A 56 -1.62 10.60 1.33
CA PHE A 56 -1.70 11.95 1.93
C PHE A 56 -0.34 12.50 2.37
N HIS A 57 0.74 11.77 2.13
CA HIS A 57 2.10 12.24 2.43
C HIS A 57 2.72 12.99 1.24
N TYR A 58 1.95 13.17 0.16
CA TYR A 58 2.40 13.90 -1.01
C TYR A 58 1.83 15.32 -0.99
N GLU A 59 2.66 16.30 -0.66
CA GLU A 59 2.36 17.70 -0.94
C GLU A 59 2.39 17.91 -2.45
N THR A 60 1.23 17.87 -3.10
CA THR A 60 1.20 18.30 -4.50
C THR A 60 1.43 19.81 -4.55
N LYS A 61 2.27 20.25 -5.49
CA LYS A 61 2.53 21.68 -5.77
C LYS A 61 1.27 22.49 -6.19
N ARG A 62 0.08 21.90 -6.20
CA ARG A 62 -1.17 22.47 -6.74
C ARG A 62 -2.34 22.43 -5.74
N GLY A 63 -2.07 22.32 -4.45
CA GLY A 63 -3.13 22.39 -3.42
C GLY A 63 -3.99 21.14 -3.28
N LYS A 64 -3.61 20.00 -3.91
CA LYS A 64 -4.15 18.70 -3.49
C LYS A 64 -3.31 18.18 -2.33
N ASP A 65 -4.01 17.80 -1.27
CA ASP A 65 -3.47 17.21 -0.04
C ASP A 65 -3.18 15.71 -0.19
N HIS A 66 -3.55 15.10 -1.31
CA HIS A 66 -3.31 13.69 -1.59
C HIS A 66 -3.13 13.37 -3.07
N ARG A 67 -2.56 12.19 -3.32
CA ARG A 67 -2.53 11.52 -4.63
C ARG A 67 -3.45 10.31 -4.62
N SER A 68 -4.24 10.15 -5.67
CA SER A 68 -5.22 9.07 -5.82
C SER A 68 -4.76 8.02 -6.81
N PHE A 69 -5.12 6.75 -6.59
CA PHE A 69 -4.68 5.60 -7.37
C PHE A 69 -5.85 4.69 -7.69
N GLN A 70 -5.87 4.16 -8.92
CA GLN A 70 -6.92 3.29 -9.44
C GLN A 70 -6.62 1.78 -9.31
N SER A 71 -5.44 1.42 -8.80
CA SER A 71 -5.07 0.01 -8.57
C SER A 71 -4.09 -0.15 -7.41
N ASP A 72 -4.04 -1.36 -6.85
CA ASP A 72 -3.06 -1.76 -5.83
C ASP A 72 -1.63 -1.59 -6.35
N LYS A 73 -1.38 -2.00 -7.60
CA LYS A 73 -0.08 -1.85 -8.26
C LYS A 73 0.34 -0.37 -8.35
N ALA A 74 -0.57 0.52 -8.71
CA ALA A 74 -0.23 1.94 -8.89
C ALA A 74 0.17 2.63 -7.58
N ILE A 75 -0.50 2.32 -6.46
CA ILE A 75 -0.05 2.84 -5.16
C ILE A 75 1.23 2.14 -4.71
N TRP A 76 1.40 0.85 -4.97
CA TRP A 76 2.61 0.12 -4.63
C TRP A 76 3.85 0.71 -5.30
N ASP A 77 3.78 0.93 -6.62
CA ASP A 77 4.86 1.55 -7.38
C ASP A 77 5.18 2.95 -6.81
N HIS A 78 4.16 3.71 -6.40
CA HIS A 78 4.35 5.02 -5.76
C HIS A 78 5.03 4.94 -4.38
N LEU A 79 4.67 3.95 -3.55
CA LEU A 79 5.29 3.77 -2.23
C LEU A 79 6.78 3.43 -2.36
N ASN A 80 7.13 2.56 -3.31
CA ASN A 80 8.51 2.21 -3.62
C ASN A 80 9.30 3.42 -4.14
N ASP A 81 8.73 4.19 -5.07
CA ASP A 81 9.42 5.32 -5.72
C ASP A 81 9.57 6.55 -4.81
N ARG A 82 8.55 6.86 -3.99
CA ARG A 82 8.46 8.17 -3.31
C ARG A 82 8.62 8.14 -1.82
N HIS A 83 8.37 7.01 -1.18
CA HIS A 83 8.42 6.93 0.28
C HIS A 83 9.58 6.09 0.79
N ASP A 84 10.42 5.55 -0.10
CA ASP A 84 11.57 4.70 0.22
C ASP A 84 11.24 3.67 1.31
N TYR A 85 9.98 3.20 1.35
CA TYR A 85 9.61 2.02 2.12
C TYR A 85 10.15 0.84 1.33
N GLN A 86 11.48 0.71 1.37
CA GLN A 86 12.20 -0.39 0.78
C GLN A 86 11.65 -1.65 1.41
N LEU A 87 10.88 -2.35 0.59
CA LEU A 87 10.37 -3.68 0.81
C LEU A 87 11.49 -4.71 0.74
N ASP A 88 12.71 -4.38 1.16
CA ASP A 88 13.84 -5.31 1.29
C ASP A 88 13.53 -6.47 2.25
N LYS A 89 12.43 -6.34 3.01
CA LYS A 89 11.88 -7.37 3.88
C LYS A 89 10.71 -8.15 3.28
N ILE A 90 10.20 -7.79 2.11
CA ILE A 90 9.11 -8.48 1.42
C ILE A 90 9.64 -9.24 0.22
N LYS A 91 9.97 -10.52 0.47
CA LYS A 91 10.27 -11.45 -0.62
C LYS A 91 9.02 -11.58 -1.49
N LEU A 92 9.15 -11.13 -2.72
CA LEU A 92 8.30 -11.49 -3.83
C LEU A 92 8.75 -12.89 -4.25
N GLU A 93 8.12 -13.94 -3.74
CA GLU A 93 8.40 -15.27 -4.30
C GLU A 93 7.67 -15.39 -5.64
N GLU A 94 8.46 -15.63 -6.70
CA GLU A 94 8.01 -15.91 -8.08
C GLU A 94 7.45 -17.33 -8.21
#